data_AF-A0A4V2YCJ0-F1
#
_entry.id   AF-A0A4V2YCJ0-F1
#
_cell.length_a   1.000
_cell.length_b   1.000
_cell.length_c   1.000
_cell.angle_alpha   90.00
_cell.angle_beta   90.00
_cell.angle_gamma   90.00
#
_symmetry.space_group_name_H-M   'P 1'
#
loop_
_entity.id
_entity.type
_entity.pdbx_description
1 polymer ?
#
loop_
_entity_poly.entity_id
_entity_poly.type
_entity_poly.pdbx_seq_one_letter_code
_entity_poly.pdbx_strand_id
1 'polypeptide(L)'
;MGRRAKFSQDQILDAALAIVAGSGPGAATMAAIAARLDGPTGSLYHRFGSRDLLIATLWLRTVRRFQDGFVSALAAGDAEAAALHVPRWCRAHPAEAALLLLHRREDLAARWPAELGHALDRCDARVAAALNDFAARSGVDRERLVFAVVDVPYGAVRRHLLGRRSPPSSVDELIVSACRAVLA
;
A
#
# COMPACT_ATOMS: atom_id res chain seq x y z
N MET A 1 -17.09 -25.24 -22.17
CA MET A 1 -15.64 -25.04 -21.95
C MET A 1 -15.39 -23.55 -21.75
N GLY A 2 -15.00 -23.12 -20.55
CA GLY A 2 -14.82 -21.70 -20.23
C GLY A 2 -13.60 -21.10 -20.94
N ARG A 3 -13.81 -20.07 -21.77
CA ARG A 3 -12.74 -19.36 -22.47
C ARG A 3 -11.74 -18.81 -21.44
N ARG A 4 -10.47 -19.22 -21.53
CA ARG A 4 -9.38 -18.73 -20.67
C ARG A 4 -9.36 -17.20 -20.74
N ALA A 5 -9.43 -16.55 -19.58
CA ALA A 5 -9.45 -15.09 -19.55
C ALA A 5 -8.19 -14.54 -20.23
N LYS A 6 -8.35 -13.61 -21.17
CA LYS A 6 -7.26 -13.04 -21.98
C LYS A 6 -6.21 -12.32 -21.12
N PHE A 7 -6.61 -11.80 -19.95
CA PHE A 7 -5.74 -11.08 -19.02
C PHE A 7 -5.89 -11.59 -17.58
N SER A 8 -4.76 -11.63 -16.86
CA SER A 8 -4.74 -11.88 -15.42
C SER A 8 -5.28 -10.67 -14.66
N GLN A 9 -5.61 -10.86 -13.38
CA GLN A 9 -6.06 -9.76 -12.53
C GLN A 9 -4.93 -8.72 -12.38
N ASP A 10 -3.69 -9.19 -12.20
CA ASP A 10 -2.54 -8.31 -12.05
C ASP A 10 -2.27 -7.46 -13.28
N GLN A 11 -2.39 -8.00 -14.49
CA GLN A 11 -2.25 -7.22 -15.72
C GLN A 11 -3.27 -6.08 -15.79
N ILE A 12 -4.51 -6.32 -15.34
CA ILE A 12 -5.56 -5.30 -15.30
C ILE A 12 -5.22 -4.22 -14.27
N LEU A 13 -4.77 -4.63 -13.08
CA LEU A 13 -4.40 -3.71 -12.01
C LEU A 13 -3.15 -2.89 -12.37
N ASP A 14 -2.17 -3.48 -13.07
CA ASP A 14 -0.98 -2.77 -13.57
C ASP A 14 -1.35 -1.75 -14.66
N ALA A 15 -2.26 -2.11 -15.56
CA ALA A 15 -2.80 -1.17 -16.55
C ALA A 15 -3.53 0.01 -15.89
N ALA A 16 -4.32 -0.26 -14.85
CA ALA A 16 -4.98 0.78 -14.07
C ALA A 16 -3.96 1.69 -13.37
N LEU A 17 -2.97 1.13 -12.69
CA LEU A 17 -1.91 1.89 -12.02
C LEU A 17 -1.14 2.79 -12.99
N ALA A 18 -0.81 2.29 -14.19
CA ALA A 18 -0.13 3.09 -15.21
C ALA A 18 -0.96 4.30 -15.67
N ILE A 19 -2.28 4.15 -15.80
CA ILE A 19 -3.17 5.28 -16.12
C ILE A 19 -3.27 6.25 -14.95
N VAL A 20 -3.40 5.74 -13.72
CA VAL A 20 -3.40 6.57 -12.50
C VAL A 20 -2.11 7.39 -12.39
N ALA A 21 -0.97 6.79 -12.68
CA ALA A 21 0.34 7.45 -12.64
C ALA A 21 0.48 8.57 -13.68
N GLY A 22 0.01 8.35 -14.91
CA GLY A 22 0.18 9.30 -16.00
C GLY A 22 -0.89 10.40 -16.06
N SER A 23 -2.14 10.10 -15.67
CA SER A 23 -3.29 10.98 -15.91
C SER A 23 -4.18 11.15 -14.68
N GLY A 24 -3.76 10.62 -13.54
CA GLY A 24 -4.47 10.71 -12.28
C GLY A 24 -5.60 9.68 -12.14
N PRO A 25 -6.15 9.52 -10.92
CA PRO A 25 -7.16 8.49 -10.63
C PRO A 25 -8.41 8.58 -11.51
N GLY A 26 -8.87 9.80 -11.82
CA GLY A 26 -10.06 10.03 -12.64
C GLY A 26 -9.97 9.45 -14.06
N ALA A 27 -8.77 9.41 -14.63
CA ALA A 27 -8.55 8.92 -15.98
C ALA A 27 -8.61 7.38 -16.10
N ALA A 28 -8.45 6.65 -14.99
CA ALA A 28 -8.53 5.18 -14.94
C ALA A 28 -9.98 4.69 -15.05
N THR A 29 -10.59 4.89 -16.22
CA THR A 29 -11.92 4.38 -16.56
C THR A 29 -11.84 2.93 -17.02
N MET A 30 -12.94 2.17 -16.92
CA MET A 30 -12.99 0.80 -17.43
C MET A 30 -12.63 0.72 -18.92
N ALA A 31 -13.10 1.69 -19.71
CA ALA A 31 -12.78 1.79 -21.14
C ALA A 31 -11.29 2.08 -21.38
N ALA A 32 -10.69 3.02 -20.63
CA ALA A 32 -9.28 3.34 -20.76
C ALA A 32 -8.37 2.15 -20.38
N ILE A 33 -8.71 1.43 -19.30
CA ILE A 33 -7.97 0.24 -18.87
C ILE A 33 -8.11 -0.87 -19.91
N ALA A 34 -9.31 -1.11 -20.43
CA ALA A 34 -9.55 -2.11 -21.47
C ALA A 34 -8.82 -1.78 -22.77
N ALA A 35 -8.85 -0.52 -23.19
CA ALA A 35 -8.13 -0.03 -24.37
C ALA A 35 -6.61 -0.22 -24.21
N ARG A 36 -6.05 0.09 -23.03
CA ARG A 36 -4.62 -0.14 -22.74
C ARG A 36 -4.20 -1.61 -22.84
N LEU A 37 -5.13 -2.53 -22.65
CA LEU A 37 -4.89 -3.98 -22.71
C LEU A 37 -5.26 -4.58 -24.08
N ASP A 38 -5.73 -3.81 -25.05
CA ASP A 38 -6.34 -4.34 -26.29
C ASP A 38 -7.43 -5.38 -25.99
N GLY A 39 -8.26 -5.07 -25.00
CA GLY A 39 -9.28 -5.94 -24.43
C GLY A 39 -10.69 -5.35 -24.50
N PRO A 40 -11.74 -6.19 -24.48
CA PRO A 40 -13.11 -5.70 -24.39
C PRO A 40 -13.44 -5.23 -22.97
N THR A 41 -14.05 -4.06 -22.84
CA THR A 41 -14.46 -3.47 -21.55
C THR A 41 -15.34 -4.40 -20.71
N GLY A 42 -16.23 -5.17 -21.35
CA GLY A 42 -17.12 -6.12 -20.66
C GLY A 42 -16.38 -7.17 -19.83
N SER A 43 -15.16 -7.55 -20.23
CA SER A 43 -14.36 -8.53 -19.47
C SER A 43 -13.86 -7.98 -18.12
N LEU A 44 -13.69 -6.66 -18.00
CA LEU A 44 -13.33 -6.01 -16.74
C LEU A 44 -14.54 -5.94 -15.82
N TYR A 45 -15.73 -5.59 -16.33
CA TYR A 45 -16.96 -5.52 -15.54
C TYR A 45 -17.33 -6.88 -14.96
N HIS A 46 -17.19 -7.96 -15.73
CA HIS A 46 -17.42 -9.31 -15.22
C HIS A 46 -16.49 -9.66 -14.05
N ARG A 47 -15.27 -9.12 -14.01
CA ARG A 47 -14.28 -9.47 -12.98
C ARG A 47 -14.37 -8.60 -11.74
N PHE A 48 -14.53 -7.30 -11.91
CA PHE A 48 -14.46 -6.33 -10.81
C PHE A 48 -15.80 -5.72 -10.46
N GLY A 49 -16.86 -5.93 -11.24
CA GLY A 49 -18.19 -5.36 -11.03
C GLY A 49 -18.29 -3.85 -11.28
N SER A 50 -17.29 -3.07 -10.88
CA SER A 50 -17.25 -1.61 -11.03
C SER A 50 -15.81 -1.08 -11.11
N ARG A 51 -15.67 0.15 -11.62
CA ARG A 51 -14.40 0.89 -11.56
C ARG A 51 -13.93 1.07 -10.13
N ASP A 52 -14.82 1.45 -9.22
CA ASP A 52 -14.46 1.77 -7.84
C ASP A 52 -13.94 0.52 -7.11
N LEU A 53 -14.56 -0.65 -7.30
CA LEU A 53 -14.06 -1.91 -6.74
C LEU A 53 -12.73 -2.33 -7.40
N LEU A 54 -12.50 -2.05 -8.68
CA LEU A 54 -11.20 -2.24 -9.33
C LEU A 54 -10.11 -1.40 -8.65
N ILE A 55 -10.36 -0.11 -8.43
CA ILE A 55 -9.40 0.79 -7.76
C ILE A 55 -9.18 0.38 -6.30
N ALA A 56 -10.23 -0.02 -5.58
CA ALA A 56 -10.10 -0.55 -4.23
C ALA A 56 -9.27 -1.84 -4.18
N THR A 57 -9.44 -2.72 -5.18
CA THR A 57 -8.62 -3.94 -5.33
C THR A 57 -7.16 -3.61 -5.64
N LEU A 58 -6.91 -2.58 -6.46
CA LEU A 58 -5.57 -2.07 -6.73
C LEU A 58 -4.93 -1.51 -5.45
N TRP A 59 -5.68 -0.74 -4.65
CA TRP A 59 -5.23 -0.22 -3.37
C TRP A 59 -4.84 -1.35 -2.42
N LEU A 60 -5.69 -2.37 -2.28
CA LEU A 60 -5.41 -3.53 -1.42
C LEU A 60 -4.15 -4.30 -1.86
N ARG A 61 -3.97 -4.50 -3.18
CA ARG A 61 -2.74 -5.11 -3.71
C ARG A 61 -1.51 -4.26 -3.38
N THR A 62 -1.65 -2.94 -3.47
CA THR A 62 -0.57 -1.99 -3.16
C THR A 62 -0.20 -2.04 -1.68
N VAL A 63 -1.17 -2.12 -0.77
CA VAL A 63 -0.92 -2.32 0.67
C VAL A 63 -0.10 -3.59 0.91
N ARG A 64 -0.47 -4.71 0.29
CA ARG A 64 0.27 -5.98 0.46
C ARG A 64 1.72 -5.87 0.02
N ARG A 65 1.96 -5.32 -1.17
CA ARG A 65 3.32 -5.11 -1.70
C ARG A 65 4.14 -4.18 -0.82
N PHE A 66 3.53 -3.10 -0.33
CA PHE A 66 4.16 -2.21 0.63
C PHE A 66 4.52 -2.93 1.94
N GLN A 67 3.61 -3.74 2.49
CA GLN A 67 3.83 -4.46 3.74
C GLN A 67 4.96 -5.49 3.65
N ASP A 68 5.29 -6.01 2.46
CA ASP A 68 6.31 -7.04 2.29
C ASP A 68 7.66 -6.61 2.87
N GLY A 69 8.21 -5.47 2.43
CA GLY A 69 9.50 -4.99 2.94
C GLY A 69 9.47 -4.56 4.40
N PHE A 70 8.36 -3.97 4.85
CA PHE A 70 8.17 -3.58 6.26
C PHE A 70 8.19 -4.79 7.20
N VAL A 71 7.40 -5.82 6.87
CA VAL A 71 7.31 -7.05 7.66
C VAL A 71 8.64 -7.81 7.61
N SER A 72 9.31 -7.86 6.46
CA SER A 72 10.63 -8.48 6.34
C SER A 72 11.69 -7.81 7.23
N ALA A 73 11.68 -6.47 7.31
CA ALA A 73 12.61 -5.74 8.18
C ALA A 73 12.37 -6.04 9.68
N LEU A 74 11.09 -6.05 10.11
CA LEU A 74 10.74 -6.44 11.48
C LEU A 74 11.10 -7.91 11.77
N ALA A 75 10.88 -8.81 10.83
CA ALA A 75 11.25 -10.22 10.98
C ALA A 75 12.78 -10.40 11.15
N ALA A 76 13.58 -9.54 10.49
CA ALA A 76 15.03 -9.51 10.63
C ALA A 76 15.52 -8.85 11.94
N GLY A 77 14.61 -8.30 12.77
CA GLY A 77 14.98 -7.61 14.00
C GLY A 77 15.52 -6.19 13.78
N ASP A 78 15.25 -5.58 12.62
CA ASP A 78 15.74 -4.26 12.26
C ASP A 78 14.61 -3.21 12.23
N ALA A 79 14.40 -2.54 13.37
CA ALA A 79 13.40 -1.49 13.50
C ALA A 79 13.74 -0.24 12.66
N GLU A 80 15.02 0.06 12.45
CA GLU A 80 15.43 1.20 11.62
C GLU A 80 15.14 0.94 10.15
N ALA A 81 15.43 -0.27 9.65
CA ALA A 81 15.05 -0.67 8.30
C ALA A 81 13.53 -0.67 8.11
N ALA A 82 12.76 -1.12 9.11
CA ALA A 82 11.30 -1.06 9.06
C ALA A 82 10.79 0.39 8.98
N ALA A 83 11.34 1.29 9.80
CA ALA A 83 11.00 2.72 9.77
C ALA A 83 11.38 3.38 8.43
N LEU A 84 12.58 3.07 7.91
CA LEU A 84 13.10 3.59 6.64
C LEU A 84 12.42 2.99 5.41
N HIS A 85 11.73 1.85 5.55
CA HIS A 85 10.98 1.25 4.46
C HIS A 85 9.92 2.22 3.91
N VAL A 86 9.26 2.99 4.79
CA VAL A 86 8.21 3.95 4.39
C VAL A 86 8.72 5.01 3.41
N PRO A 87 9.70 5.88 3.77
CA PRO A 87 10.20 6.90 2.85
C PRO A 87 10.88 6.30 1.61
N ARG A 88 11.58 5.16 1.74
CA ARG A 88 12.24 4.50 0.61
C ARG A 88 11.22 3.95 -0.39
N TRP A 89 10.18 3.29 0.09
CA TRP A 89 9.10 2.79 -0.76
C TRP A 89 8.38 3.92 -1.48
N CYS A 90 8.07 5.02 -0.77
CA CYS A 90 7.43 6.19 -1.37
C CYS A 90 8.26 6.81 -2.51
N ARG A 91 9.59 6.84 -2.38
CA ARG A 91 10.48 7.32 -3.45
C ARG A 91 10.55 6.36 -4.63
N ALA A 92 10.58 5.06 -4.37
CA ALA A 92 10.66 4.03 -5.41
C ALA A 92 9.34 3.84 -6.17
N HIS A 93 8.21 4.04 -5.50
CA HIS A 93 6.86 3.76 -6.02
C HIS A 93 5.92 4.96 -5.82
N PRO A 94 6.19 6.11 -6.46
CA PRO A 94 5.45 7.35 -6.19
C PRO A 94 3.96 7.26 -6.57
N ALA A 95 3.62 6.52 -7.63
CA ALA A 95 2.23 6.33 -8.06
C ALA A 95 1.44 5.49 -7.05
N GLU A 96 2.01 4.37 -6.60
CA GLU A 96 1.47 3.54 -5.53
C GLU A 96 1.35 4.30 -4.21
N ALA A 97 2.37 5.09 -3.84
CA ALA A 97 2.34 5.89 -2.61
C ALA A 97 1.21 6.93 -2.65
N ALA A 98 0.99 7.57 -3.80
CA ALA A 98 -0.14 8.48 -3.99
C ALA A 98 -1.48 7.74 -3.91
N LEU A 99 -1.59 6.54 -4.51
CA LEU A 99 -2.77 5.69 -4.43
C LEU A 99 -3.13 5.35 -2.98
N LEU A 100 -2.13 5.01 -2.16
CA LEU A 100 -2.34 4.65 -0.75
C LEU A 100 -3.00 5.79 0.06
N LEU A 101 -2.85 7.05 -0.35
CA LEU A 101 -3.50 8.20 0.28
C LEU A 101 -4.97 8.41 -0.12
N LEU A 102 -5.46 7.75 -1.18
CA LEU A 102 -6.79 8.01 -1.73
C LEU A 102 -7.93 7.35 -0.96
N HIS A 103 -7.64 6.28 -0.24
CA HIS A 103 -8.64 5.49 0.45
C HIS A 103 -8.24 5.23 1.89
N ARG A 104 -9.25 5.24 2.75
CA ARG A 104 -9.15 4.69 4.09
C ARG A 104 -9.61 3.25 4.07
N ARG A 105 -8.93 2.38 4.80
CA ARG A 105 -9.29 0.96 4.92
C ARG A 105 -10.72 0.79 5.42
N GLU A 106 -11.12 1.57 6.43
CA GLU A 106 -12.46 1.51 7.04
C GLU A 106 -13.57 1.73 6.00
N ASP A 107 -13.38 2.73 5.13
CA ASP A 107 -14.36 3.07 4.08
C ASP A 107 -14.49 1.93 3.05
N LEU A 108 -13.36 1.29 2.69
CA LEU A 108 -13.36 0.15 1.77
C LEU A 108 -14.04 -1.08 2.39
N ALA A 109 -13.76 -1.37 3.66
CA ALA A 109 -14.35 -2.49 4.39
C ALA A 109 -15.87 -2.32 4.56
N ALA A 110 -16.32 -1.09 4.85
CA ALA A 110 -17.74 -0.78 4.97
C ALA A 110 -18.48 -0.88 3.63
N ARG A 111 -17.84 -0.45 2.53
CA ARG A 111 -18.45 -0.43 1.20
C ARG A 111 -18.46 -1.79 0.49
N TRP A 112 -17.44 -2.63 0.74
CA TRP A 112 -17.30 -3.96 0.13
C TRP A 112 -16.89 -5.03 1.17
N PRO A 113 -17.74 -5.29 2.18
CA PRO A 113 -17.41 -6.24 3.23
C PRO A 113 -17.22 -7.66 2.70
N ALA A 114 -18.01 -8.09 1.70
CA ALA A 114 -17.93 -9.42 1.12
C ALA A 114 -16.70 -9.59 0.21
N GLU A 115 -16.36 -8.56 -0.58
CA GLU A 115 -15.31 -8.64 -1.58
C GLU A 115 -13.91 -8.35 -1.00
N LEU A 116 -13.82 -7.44 -0.03
CA LEU A 116 -12.55 -6.94 0.50
C LEU A 116 -12.32 -7.24 1.99
N GLY A 117 -13.37 -7.48 2.79
CA GLY A 117 -13.28 -7.56 4.26
C GLY A 117 -12.18 -8.51 4.75
N HIS A 118 -12.31 -9.81 4.46
CA HIS A 118 -11.30 -10.80 4.84
C HIS A 118 -9.89 -10.47 4.34
N ALA A 119 -9.82 -9.81 3.19
CA ALA A 119 -8.58 -9.53 2.50
C ALA A 119 -7.84 -8.34 3.16
N LEU A 120 -8.60 -7.37 3.68
CA LEU A 120 -8.14 -6.25 4.49
C LEU A 120 -7.72 -6.75 5.87
N ASP A 121 -8.56 -7.55 6.54
CA ASP A 121 -8.27 -8.08 7.88
C ASP A 121 -6.97 -8.89 7.92
N ARG A 122 -6.69 -9.67 6.87
CA ARG A 122 -5.41 -10.38 6.73
C ARG A 122 -4.21 -9.44 6.62
N CYS A 123 -4.36 -8.29 5.96
CA CYS A 123 -3.27 -7.31 5.84
C CYS A 123 -2.96 -6.69 7.21
N ASP A 124 -3.97 -6.42 8.03
CA ASP A 124 -3.75 -5.87 9.37
C ASP A 124 -3.18 -6.91 10.32
N ALA A 125 -3.75 -8.12 10.32
CA ALA A 125 -3.27 -9.21 11.15
C ALA A 125 -1.79 -9.50 10.88
N ARG A 126 -1.37 -9.44 9.62
CA ARG A 126 0.04 -9.61 9.22
C ARG A 126 0.96 -8.57 9.84
N VAL A 127 0.59 -7.28 9.79
CA VAL A 127 1.41 -6.19 10.36
C VAL A 127 1.38 -6.23 11.88
N ALA A 128 0.21 -6.46 12.47
CA ALA A 128 0.06 -6.58 13.92
C ALA A 128 0.88 -7.74 14.48
N ALA A 129 0.88 -8.90 13.82
CA ALA A 129 1.71 -10.03 14.20
C ALA A 129 3.21 -9.69 14.14
N ALA A 130 3.67 -9.08 13.03
CA ALA A 130 5.08 -8.71 12.89
C ALA A 130 5.56 -7.73 13.98
N LEU A 131 4.73 -6.74 14.33
CA LEU A 131 5.02 -5.80 15.41
C LEU A 131 5.02 -6.47 16.78
N ASN A 132 4.01 -7.32 17.07
CA ASN A 132 3.92 -8.07 18.32
C ASN A 132 5.14 -8.98 18.50
N ASP A 133 5.51 -9.72 17.46
CA ASP A 133 6.62 -10.65 17.51
C ASP A 133 7.95 -9.92 17.67
N PHE A 134 8.15 -8.77 17.00
CA PHE A 134 9.33 -7.93 17.21
C PHE A 134 9.41 -7.45 18.66
N ALA A 135 8.33 -6.87 19.18
CA ALA A 135 8.26 -6.33 20.53
C ALA A 135 8.59 -7.41 21.57
N ALA A 136 7.97 -8.60 21.42
CA ALA A 136 8.23 -9.73 22.31
C ALA A 136 9.68 -10.22 22.27
N ARG A 137 10.31 -10.29 21.09
CA ARG A 137 11.71 -10.76 20.96
C ARG A 137 12.75 -9.75 21.45
N SER A 138 12.50 -8.46 21.26
CA SER A 138 13.46 -7.39 21.59
C SER A 138 13.25 -6.80 22.98
N GLY A 139 12.11 -7.08 23.63
CA GLY A 139 11.75 -6.52 24.92
C GLY A 139 11.33 -5.05 24.87
N VAL A 140 11.15 -4.47 23.68
CA VAL A 140 10.66 -3.10 23.55
C VAL A 140 9.15 -3.04 23.77
N ASP A 141 8.68 -1.94 24.34
CA ASP A 141 7.24 -1.66 24.43
C ASP A 141 6.63 -1.53 23.03
N ARG A 142 5.47 -2.16 22.85
CA ARG A 142 4.79 -2.23 21.55
C ARG A 142 4.32 -0.87 21.07
N GLU A 143 3.83 -0.01 21.96
CA GLU A 143 3.34 1.31 21.57
C GLU A 143 4.52 2.21 21.17
N ARG A 144 5.65 2.14 21.89
CA ARG A 144 6.91 2.79 21.48
C ARG A 144 7.37 2.30 20.10
N LEU A 145 7.28 0.99 19.84
CA LEU A 145 7.62 0.42 18.53
C LEU A 145 6.72 0.98 17.42
N VAL A 146 5.40 0.91 17.59
CA VAL A 146 4.43 1.45 16.61
C VAL A 146 4.71 2.91 16.33
N PHE A 147 4.90 3.72 17.37
CA PHE A 147 5.20 5.14 17.20
C PHE A 147 6.48 5.37 16.39
N ALA A 148 7.55 4.64 16.72
CA ALA A 148 8.85 4.75 16.07
C ALA A 148 8.85 4.35 14.58
N VAL A 149 8.17 3.24 14.23
CA VAL A 149 8.28 2.62 12.90
C VAL A 149 7.07 2.83 12.00
N VAL A 150 5.94 3.28 12.54
CA VAL A 150 4.71 3.54 11.78
C VAL A 150 4.37 5.03 11.80
N ASP A 151 4.14 5.60 12.98
CA ASP A 151 3.59 6.96 13.09
C ASP A 151 4.58 8.03 12.64
N VAL A 152 5.82 7.94 13.11
CA VAL A 152 6.89 8.88 12.76
C VAL A 152 7.20 8.85 11.25
N PRO A 153 7.48 7.69 10.62
CA PRO A 153 7.74 7.64 9.18
C PRO A 153 6.54 8.08 8.34
N TYR A 154 5.32 7.69 8.72
CA TYR A 154 4.11 8.14 8.04
C TYR A 154 3.97 9.66 8.10
N GLY A 155 4.11 10.27 9.30
CA GLY A 155 4.06 11.72 9.48
C GLY A 155 5.13 12.45 8.65
N ALA A 156 6.35 11.90 8.60
CA ALA A 156 7.47 12.46 7.86
C ALA A 156 7.20 12.52 6.34
N VAL A 157 6.56 11.50 5.76
CA VAL A 157 6.31 11.44 4.31
C VAL A 157 4.99 12.10 3.89
N ARG A 158 3.98 12.12 4.76
CA ARG A 158 2.59 12.48 4.42
C ARG A 158 2.48 13.86 3.76
N ARG A 159 3.14 14.87 4.30
CA ARG A 159 3.11 16.24 3.75
C ARG A 159 3.69 16.33 2.33
N HIS A 160 4.67 15.49 2.00
CA HIS A 160 5.30 15.47 0.68
C HIS A 160 4.37 14.82 -0.33
N LEU A 161 3.79 13.69 0.04
CA LEU A 161 2.84 12.95 -0.79
C LEU A 161 1.56 13.77 -1.08
N LEU A 162 1.01 14.48 -0.08
CA LEU A 162 -0.11 15.41 -0.29
C LEU A 162 0.26 16.55 -1.26
N GLY A 163 1.50 17.02 -1.20
CA GLY A 163 2.05 17.98 -2.15
C GLY A 163 2.46 17.37 -3.50
N ARG A 164 2.16 16.08 -3.75
CA ARG A 164 2.56 15.33 -4.96
C ARG A 164 4.07 15.38 -5.24
N ARG A 165 4.87 15.37 -4.18
CA ARG A 165 6.34 15.35 -4.24
C ARG A 165 6.86 14.08 -3.58
N SER A 166 7.92 13.52 -4.14
CA SER A 166 8.67 12.46 -3.46
C SER A 166 9.26 13.00 -2.15
N PRO A 167 9.18 12.25 -1.03
CA PRO A 167 9.87 12.63 0.20
C PRO A 167 11.39 12.77 -0.06
N PRO A 168 12.05 13.87 0.36
CA PRO A 168 13.48 14.04 0.16
C PRO A 168 14.26 13.02 0.99
N SER A 169 15.47 12.65 0.57
CA SER A 169 16.32 11.69 1.31
C SER A 169 16.69 12.16 2.71
N SER A 170 16.70 13.48 2.95
CA SER A 170 16.99 14.06 4.27
C SER A 170 15.99 13.67 5.36
N VAL A 171 14.78 13.18 5.01
CA VAL A 171 13.84 12.68 6.03
C VAL A 171 14.32 11.37 6.67
N ASP A 172 15.17 10.60 5.98
CA ASP A 172 15.67 9.31 6.47
C ASP A 172 16.46 9.49 7.77
N GLU A 173 17.32 10.52 7.84
CA GLU A 173 18.12 10.83 9.05
C GLU A 173 17.24 11.23 10.23
N LEU A 174 16.18 12.00 9.98
CA LEU A 174 15.22 12.41 11.00
C LEU A 174 14.44 11.21 11.55
N ILE A 175 14.02 10.30 10.66
CA ILE A 175 13.30 9.08 11.02
C ILE A 175 14.20 8.15 11.85
N VAL A 176 15.45 7.94 11.43
CA VAL A 176 16.40 7.10 12.19
C VAL A 176 16.67 7.69 13.56
N SER A 177 16.90 9.00 13.64
CA SER A 177 17.16 9.69 14.91
C SER A 177 15.98 9.57 15.87
N ALA A 178 14.76 9.76 15.37
CA ALA A 178 13.53 9.58 16.15
C ALA A 178 13.32 8.12 16.56
N CYS A 179 13.53 7.17 15.65
CA CYS A 179 13.39 5.74 15.93
C CYS A 179 14.32 5.30 17.07
N ARG A 180 15.61 5.66 16.98
CA ARG A 180 16.60 5.40 18.05
C ARG A 180 16.21 6.03 19.37
N ALA A 181 15.82 7.31 19.37
CA ALA A 181 15.44 8.02 20.58
C ALA A 181 14.19 7.42 21.24
N VAL A 182 13.20 7.01 20.44
CA VAL A 182 11.96 6.40 20.93
C VAL A 182 12.20 4.98 21.45
N LEU A 183 13.18 4.23 20.94
CA LEU A 183 13.44 2.84 21.33
C LEU A 183 14.59 2.65 22.33
N ALA A 184 15.25 3.75 22.72
CA ALA A 184 16.34 3.75 23.71
C ALA A 184 15.89 3.33 25.12
#